data_AF-A0A159Z5Y5-F1
#
_entry.id   AF-A0A159Z5Y5-F1
#
_cell.length_a   1.000
_cell.length_b   1.000
_cell.length_c   1.000
_cell.angle_alpha   90.00
_cell.angle_beta   90.00
_cell.angle_gamma   90.00
#
_symmetry.space_group_name_H-M   'P 1'
#
loop_
_entity.id
_entity.type
_entity.pdbx_description
1 polymer ?
#
loop_
_entity_poly.entity_id
_entity_poly.type
_entity_poly.pdbx_seq_one_letter_code
_entity_poly.pdbx_strand_id
1 'polypeptide(L)'
;MPLYRLLVSLLAPLLVLRLALRRLRGREPAGALAERLGRAPRAEGPVLWLHGASNGELTSARTLLASLIEAAPGCGCWSRPTP
;
A
#
# COMPACT_ATOMS: atom_id res chain seq x y z
N MET A 1 12.13 24.24 -7.48
CA MET A 1 13.16 23.69 -6.56
C MET A 1 13.76 22.39 -7.11
N PRO A 2 14.72 22.49 -8.06
CA PRO A 2 15.32 21.32 -8.72
C PRO A 2 16.17 20.47 -7.77
N LEU A 3 16.80 21.09 -6.76
CA LEU A 3 17.61 20.40 -5.75
C LEU A 3 16.81 19.39 -4.93
N TYR A 4 15.60 19.76 -4.52
CA TYR A 4 14.67 18.88 -3.82
C TYR A 4 14.31 17.66 -4.67
N ARG A 5 13.97 17.88 -5.95
CA ARG A 5 13.67 16.78 -6.89
C ARG A 5 14.87 15.88 -7.12
N LEU A 6 16.08 16.43 -7.20
CA LEU A 6 17.31 15.66 -7.42
C LEU A 6 17.63 14.78 -6.19
N LEU A 7 17.53 15.34 -4.99
CA LEU A 7 17.71 14.61 -3.73
C LEU A 7 16.70 13.48 -3.58
N VAL A 8 15.41 13.75 -3.81
CA VAL A 8 14.36 12.73 -3.77
C VAL A 8 14.58 11.65 -4.84
N SER A 9 15.03 12.04 -6.03
CA SER A 9 15.31 11.10 -7.13
C SER A 9 16.53 10.21 -6.86
N LEU A 10 17.54 10.72 -6.12
CA LEU A 10 18.69 9.91 -5.67
C LEU A 10 18.31 8.97 -4.52
N LEU A 11 17.44 9.42 -3.62
CA LEU A 11 16.99 8.62 -2.47
C LEU A 11 16.04 7.50 -2.89
N ALA A 12 15.24 7.71 -3.93
CA ALA A 12 14.27 6.73 -4.43
C ALA A 12 14.89 5.35 -4.75
N PRO A 13 15.95 5.21 -5.58
CA PRO A 13 16.56 3.92 -5.86
C PRO A 13 17.23 3.30 -4.63
N LEU A 14 17.79 4.11 -3.73
CA LEU A 14 18.37 3.63 -2.48
C LEU A 14 17.29 3.00 -1.58
N LEU A 15 16.11 3.62 -1.51
CA LEU A 15 14.97 3.09 -0.75
C LEU A 15 14.48 1.77 -1.36
N VAL A 16 14.35 1.71 -2.69
CA VAL A 16 14.00 0.49 -3.42
C VAL A 16 15.00 -0.63 -3.15
N LEU A 17 16.31 -0.35 -3.22
CA LEU A 17 17.36 -1.33 -2.95
C LEU A 17 17.29 -1.84 -1.50
N ARG A 18 17.06 -0.95 -0.52
CA ARG A 18 16.91 -1.32 0.88
C ARG A 18 15.73 -2.25 1.12
N LEU A 19 14.61 -2.02 0.44
CA LEU A 19 13.41 -2.87 0.50
C LEU A 19 13.63 -4.20 -0.23
N ALA A 20 14.34 -4.21 -1.36
CA ALA A 20 14.73 -5.43 -2.06
C ALA A 20 15.64 -6.32 -1.18
N LEU A 21 16.61 -5.72 -0.47
CA LEU A 21 17.46 -6.44 0.47
C LEU A 21 16.67 -6.99 1.67
N ARG A 22 15.65 -6.28 2.15
CA ARG A 22 14.75 -6.76 3.22
C ARG A 22 13.85 -7.90 2.76
N ARG A 23 13.38 -7.84 1.50
CA ARG A 23 12.69 -8.94 0.82
C ARG A 23 13.58 -10.18 0.71
N LEU A 24 14.84 -10.03 0.27
CA LEU A 24 15.80 -11.15 0.24
C LEU A 24 16.04 -11.77 1.62
N ARG A 25 15.92 -10.97 2.69
CA ARG A 25 16.00 -11.43 4.09
C ARG A 25 14.70 -12.04 4.62
N GLY A 26 13.68 -12.23 3.77
CA GLY A 26 12.39 -12.81 4.15
C GLY A 26 11.52 -11.93 5.06
N ARG A 27 11.88 -10.65 5.25
CA ARG A 27 11.15 -9.72 6.14
C ARG A 27 10.01 -8.99 5.44
N GLU A 28 9.92 -9.07 4.12
CA GLU A 28 8.89 -8.42 3.31
C GLU A 28 8.30 -9.39 2.28
N PRO A 29 6.97 -9.41 2.09
CA PRO A 29 6.31 -10.29 1.15
C PRO A 29 6.63 -9.92 -0.30
N ALA A 30 6.54 -10.91 -1.19
CA ALA A 30 6.94 -10.83 -2.59
C ALA A 30 6.19 -9.76 -3.44
N GLY A 31 5.11 -9.17 -2.93
CA GLY A 31 4.34 -8.10 -3.59
C GLY A 31 4.59 -6.68 -3.06
N ALA A 32 5.15 -6.52 -1.86
CA ALA A 32 5.15 -5.23 -1.15
C ALA A 32 5.84 -4.09 -1.92
N LEU A 33 6.90 -4.41 -2.67
CA LEU A 33 7.64 -3.44 -3.46
C LEU A 33 6.90 -3.04 -4.74
N ALA A 34 6.21 -4.00 -5.38
CA ALA A 34 5.36 -3.72 -6.54
C ALA A 34 4.17 -2.83 -6.14
N GLU A 35 3.53 -3.13 -5.01
CA GLU A 35 2.45 -2.32 -4.43
C GLU A 35 2.90 -0.87 -4.13
N ARG A 36 4.07 -0.69 -3.48
CA ARG A 36 4.64 0.63 -3.19
C ARG A 36 4.99 1.46 -4.43
N LEU A 37 5.33 0.79 -5.53
CA LEU A 37 5.60 1.43 -6.82
C LEU A 37 4.33 1.63 -7.66
N GLY A 38 3.14 1.34 -7.12
CA GLY A 38 1.88 1.45 -7.84
C GLY A 38 1.69 0.38 -8.93
N ARG A 39 2.52 -0.66 -8.93
CA ARG A 39 2.43 -1.83 -9.82
C ARG A 39 1.58 -2.95 -9.19
N ALA A 40 0.47 -2.57 -8.56
CA ALA A 40 -0.53 -3.51 -8.08
C ALA A 40 -1.56 -3.80 -9.18
N PRO A 41 -2.11 -5.03 -9.26
CA PRO A 41 -3.23 -5.30 -10.16
C PRO A 41 -4.38 -4.33 -9.87
N ARG A 42 -4.98 -3.79 -10.93
CA ARG A 42 -6.12 -2.90 -10.82
C ARG A 42 -7.30 -3.72 -10.28
N ALA A 43 -7.94 -3.23 -9.21
CA ALA A 43 -9.13 -3.88 -8.68
C ALA A 43 -10.25 -3.83 -9.73
N GLU A 44 -10.84 -4.98 -10.01
CA GLU A 44 -12.05 -5.10 -10.83
C GLU A 44 -13.27 -4.86 -9.93
N GLY A 45 -13.99 -3.75 -10.15
CA GLY A 45 -15.20 -3.39 -9.40
C GLY A 45 -15.13 -2.03 -8.67
N PRO A 46 -16.15 -1.71 -7.84
CA PRO A 46 -16.18 -0.48 -7.05
C PRO A 46 -15.07 -0.48 -6.00
N VAL A 47 -14.21 0.55 -6.07
CA VAL A 47 -13.04 0.71 -5.20
C VAL A 47 -13.29 1.81 -4.18
N LEU A 48 -13.14 1.48 -2.90
CA LEU A 48 -13.16 2.47 -1.82
C LEU A 48 -11.72 2.85 -1.45
N TRP A 49 -11.33 4.12 -1.67
CA TRP A 49 -10.03 4.63 -1.27
C TRP A 49 -10.12 5.33 0.09
N LEU A 50 -9.38 4.82 1.07
CA LEU A 50 -9.29 5.40 2.41
C LEU A 50 -7.92 6.03 2.61
N HIS A 51 -7.93 7.34 2.82
CA HIS A 51 -6.75 8.07 3.25
C HIS A 51 -6.74 8.14 4.77
N GLY A 52 -5.69 7.62 5.40
CA GLY A 52 -5.43 7.82 6.82
C GLY A 52 -4.33 8.86 6.99
N ALA A 53 -4.67 10.04 7.50
CA ALA A 53 -3.66 11.05 7.85
C ALA A 53 -2.92 10.66 9.14
N SER A 54 -3.52 9.77 9.94
CA SER A 54 -2.95 9.25 11.19
C SER A 54 -3.21 7.75 11.38
N ASN A 55 -2.32 7.09 12.13
CA ASN A 55 -2.52 5.70 12.57
C ASN A 55 -3.81 5.54 13.41
N GLY A 56 -4.20 6.57 14.17
CA GLY A 56 -5.45 6.55 14.94
C GLY A 56 -6.69 6.50 14.05
N GLU A 57 -6.69 7.28 12.96
CA GLU A 57 -7.77 7.29 11.98
C GLU A 57 -7.90 5.95 11.25
N LEU A 58 -6.78 5.35 10.85
CA LEU A 58 -6.74 4.02 10.23
C LEU A 58 -7.30 2.93 11.16
N THR A 59 -7.01 3.04 12.46
CA THR A 59 -7.47 2.07 13.46
C THR A 59 -8.99 2.13 13.62
N SER A 60 -9.56 3.33 13.72
CA SER A 60 -11.01 3.52 13.80
C SER A 60 -11.72 3.15 12.48
N ALA A 61 -11.12 3.47 11.34
CA ALA A 61 -11.66 3.15 10.01
C ALA A 61 -11.73 1.64 9.74
N ARG A 62 -10.90 0.83 10.41
CA ARG A 62 -10.86 -0.63 10.23
C ARG A 62 -12.18 -1.30 10.61
N THR A 63 -12.84 -0.85 11.67
CA THR A 63 -14.13 -1.40 12.10
C THR A 63 -15.23 -1.03 11.10
N LEU A 64 -15.24 0.22 10.63
CA LEU A 64 -16.17 0.68 9.60
C LEU A 64 -15.99 -0.10 8.29
N LEU A 65 -14.74 -0.33 7.89
CA LEU A 65 -14.38 -1.14 6.72
C LEU A 65 -14.93 -2.56 6.81
N ALA A 66 -14.81 -3.21 7.98
CA ALA A 66 -15.33 -4.56 8.16
C ALA A 66 -16.85 -4.60 7.95
N SER A 67 -17.59 -3.66 8.52
CA SER A 67 -19.05 -3.56 8.33
C SER A 67 -19.45 -3.24 6.89
N LEU A 68 -18.66 -2.41 6.19
CA LEU A 68 -18.92 -2.07 4.78
C LEU A 68 -18.70 -3.26 3.83
N ILE A 69 -17.67 -4.08 4.10
CA ILE A 69 -17.41 -5.31 3.33
C ILE A 69 -18.54 -6.32 3.54
N GLU A 70 -19.02 -6.46 4.78
CA GLU A 70 -20.16 -7.34 5.08
C GLU A 70 -21.46 -6.88 4.40
N ALA A 71 -21.72 -5.56 4.38
CA ALA A 71 -22.91 -5.00 3.77
C ALA A 71 -22.89 -4.98 2.22
N ALA A 72 -21.69 -4.99 1.61
CA ALA A 72 -21.52 -4.89 0.17
C ALA A 72 -20.41 -5.85 -0.33
N PRO A 73 -20.70 -7.16 -0.45
CA PRO A 73 -19.71 -8.18 -0.82
C PRO A 73 -19.14 -8.03 -2.25
N GLY A 74 -19.72 -7.14 -3.08
CA GLY A 74 -19.21 -6.80 -4.42
C GLY A 74 -18.25 -5.60 -4.47
N CYS A 75 -18.04 -4.89 -3.36
CA CYS A 75 -17.11 -3.78 -3.28
C CYS A 75 -15.71 -4.30 -2.93
N GLY A 76 -14.80 -4.26 -3.89
CA GLY A 76 -13.43 -4.72 -3.70
C GLY A 76 -12.67 -3.82 -2.71
N CYS A 77 -12.64 -4.19 -1.44
CA CYS A 77 -11.70 -3.63 -0.48
C CYS A 77 -10.35 -4.31 -0.71
N TRP A 78 -9.41 -3.60 -1.35
CA TRP A 78 -8.04 -4.08 -1.51
C TRP A 78 -7.32 -4.00 -0.15
N SER A 79 -7.56 -4.99 0.71
CA SER A 79 -6.81 -5.19 1.95
C SER A 79 -6.14 -6.57 1.90
N ARG A 80 -4.97 -6.60 1.25
CA ARG A 80 -4.01 -7.72 1.09
C ARG A 80 -4.47 -8.93 0.27
N PRO A 81 -3.60 -9.48 -0.61
CA PRO A 81 -3.63 -10.90 -0.92
C PRO A 81 -3.06 -11.68 0.28
N THR A 82 -3.80 -12.69 0.75
CA THR A 82 -3.29 -13.72 1.67
C THR A 82 -2.19 -14.57 1.00
N PRO A 83 -1.28 -15.17 1.80
CA PRO A 83 -0.15 -15.96 1.29
C PRO A 83 -0.55 -17.18 0.48
#